data_AF-A0A536PP59-F1
#
_entry.id   AF-A0A536PP59-F1
#
_cell.length_a   1.000
_cell.length_b   1.000
_cell.length_c   1.000
_cell.angle_alpha   90.00
_cell.angle_beta   90.00
_cell.angle_gamma   90.00
#
_symmetry.space_group_name_H-M   'P 1'
#
loop_
_entity.id
_entity.type
_entity.pdbx_description
1 polymer ?
#
loop_
_entity_poly.entity_id
_entity_poly.type
_entity_poly.pdbx_seq_one_letter_code
_entity_poly.pdbx_strand_id
1 'polypeptide(L)'
;MLRRARARQVTLQTLDLAARRALSERLGLSSGASGFEEALAQRAPAVARELKAVESRIGAAAGAEDSLLAAARQLHSIAYPVAPQASGKEPS
;
A
#
# COMPACT_ATOMS: atom_id res chain seq x y z
N MET A 1 15.51 13.67 -18.22
CA MET A 1 15.03 13.49 -16.83
C MET A 1 13.50 13.52 -16.70
N LEU A 2 12.79 14.48 -17.30
CA LEU A 2 11.32 14.63 -17.17
C LEU A 2 10.50 13.38 -17.57
N ARG A 3 10.84 12.70 -18.66
CA ARG A 3 10.16 11.46 -19.09
C ARG A 3 10.25 10.35 -18.03
N ARG A 4 11.41 10.20 -17.39
CA ARG A 4 11.65 9.20 -16.33
C ARG A 4 10.88 9.57 -15.06
N ALA A 5 10.89 10.85 -14.66
CA ALA A 5 10.10 11.32 -13.51
C ALA A 5 8.59 11.10 -13.71
N ARG A 6 8.06 11.42 -14.89
CA ARG A 6 6.65 11.17 -15.24
C ARG A 6 6.29 9.69 -15.22
N ALA A 7 7.15 8.82 -15.79
CA ALA A 7 6.93 7.38 -15.76
C ALA A 7 6.87 6.85 -14.32
N ARG A 8 7.77 7.30 -13.44
CA ARG A 8 7.76 6.92 -12.02
C ARG A 8 6.48 7.33 -11.31
N GLN A 9 6.00 8.54 -11.55
CA GLN A 9 4.74 9.02 -10.96
C GLN A 9 3.55 8.15 -11.39
N VAL A 10 3.47 7.78 -12.68
CA VAL A 10 2.42 6.88 -13.19
C VAL A 10 2.51 5.49 -12.55
N THR A 11 3.72 4.94 -12.41
CA THR A 11 3.93 3.67 -11.73
C THR A 11 3.45 3.73 -10.28
N LEU A 12 3.77 4.79 -9.53
CA LEU A 12 3.33 4.96 -8.15
C LEU A 12 1.81 5.06 -8.04
N GLN A 13 1.16 5.84 -8.92
CA GLN A 13 -0.30 5.93 -8.95
C GLN A 13 -0.96 4.58 -9.25
N THR A 14 -0.36 3.79 -10.13
CA THR A 14 -0.87 2.46 -10.48
C THR A 14 -0.72 1.48 -9.31
N LEU A 15 0.42 1.51 -8.63
CA LEU A 15 0.68 0.68 -7.45
C LEU A 15 -0.24 1.05 -6.28
N ASP A 16 -0.47 2.34 -6.06
CA ASP A 16 -1.38 2.84 -5.03
C ASP A 16 -2.81 2.36 -5.27
N LEU A 17 -3.31 2.49 -6.51
CA LEU A 17 -4.63 1.99 -6.89
C LEU A 17 -4.74 0.46 -6.69
N ALA A 18 -3.71 -0.29 -7.08
CA ALA A 18 -3.68 -1.74 -6.89
C ALA A 18 -3.69 -2.12 -5.40
N ALA A 19 -2.94 -1.40 -4.56
CA ALA A 19 -2.93 -1.62 -3.13
C ALA A 19 -4.29 -1.32 -2.48
N ARG A 20 -4.93 -0.19 -2.85
CA ARG A 20 -6.28 0.16 -2.39
C ARG A 20 -7.29 -0.91 -2.74
N ARG A 21 -7.26 -1.43 -3.98
CA ARG A 21 -8.13 -2.52 -4.41
C ARG A 21 -7.90 -3.81 -3.59
N ALA A 22 -6.65 -4.22 -3.43
CA ALA A 22 -6.31 -5.41 -2.63
C ALA A 22 -6.73 -5.27 -1.17
N LEU A 23 -6.58 -4.09 -0.58
CA LEU A 23 -7.07 -3.78 0.77
C LEU A 23 -8.60 -3.83 0.85
N SER A 24 -9.31 -3.29 -0.14
CA SER A 24 -10.76 -3.38 -0.21
C SER A 24 -11.24 -4.83 -0.30
N GLU A 25 -10.63 -5.64 -1.16
CA GLU A 25 -10.95 -7.06 -1.29
C GLU A 25 -10.67 -7.83 0.02
N ARG A 26 -9.50 -7.61 0.64
CA ARG A 26 -9.10 -8.30 1.87
C ARG A 26 -9.93 -7.92 3.09
N LEU A 27 -10.29 -6.64 3.21
CA LEU A 27 -11.01 -6.11 4.37
C LEU A 27 -12.53 -6.03 4.14
N GLY A 28 -13.02 -6.49 2.97
CA GLY A 28 -14.42 -6.42 2.58
C GLY A 28 -14.97 -4.99 2.55
N LEU A 29 -14.16 -4.03 2.09
CA LEU A 29 -14.57 -2.64 1.90
C LEU A 29 -15.16 -2.47 0.49
N SER A 30 -16.12 -1.57 0.36
CA SER A 30 -16.56 -1.12 -0.96
C SER A 30 -15.36 -0.55 -1.73
N SER A 31 -15.15 -1.00 -2.97
CA SER A 31 -14.03 -0.57 -3.82
C SER A 31 -14.24 0.80 -4.47
N GLY A 32 -15.31 1.51 -4.09
CA GLY A 32 -15.57 2.88 -4.53
C GLY A 32 -14.58 3.87 -3.90
N ALA A 33 -14.05 4.80 -4.70
CA ALA A 33 -13.14 5.84 -4.23
C ALA A 33 -13.75 6.71 -3.11
N SER A 34 -15.08 6.87 -3.11
CA SER A 34 -15.82 7.59 -2.08
C SER A 34 -15.83 6.80 -0.77
N GLY A 35 -15.15 7.31 0.26
CA GLY A 35 -15.21 6.76 1.62
C GLY A 35 -14.22 5.63 1.92
N PHE A 36 -13.35 5.24 0.98
CA PHE A 36 -12.32 4.22 1.22
C PHE A 36 -11.46 4.54 2.46
N GLU A 37 -10.96 5.77 2.56
CA GLU A 37 -10.09 6.20 3.68
C GLU A 37 -10.78 6.07 5.03
N GLU A 38 -12.05 6.46 5.08
CA GLU A 38 -12.85 6.42 6.30
C GLU A 38 -13.20 4.97 6.68
N ALA A 39 -13.59 4.15 5.71
CA ALA A 39 -13.86 2.74 5.92
C ALA A 39 -12.59 1.97 6.36
N LEU A 40 -11.43 2.31 5.77
CA LEU A 40 -10.14 1.74 6.14
C LEU A 40 -9.74 2.19 7.55
N ALA A 41 -9.91 3.46 7.90
CA ALA A 41 -9.62 3.98 9.24
C ALA A 41 -10.49 3.33 10.31
N GLN A 42 -11.75 3.03 10.02
CA GLN A 42 -12.66 2.34 10.94
C GLN A 42 -12.32 0.85 11.10
N ARG A 43 -12.05 0.12 10.01
CA ARG A 43 -11.80 -1.33 10.07
C ARG A 43 -10.36 -1.71 10.42
N ALA A 44 -9.39 -0.92 9.97
CA ALA A 44 -7.98 -1.23 10.10
C ALA A 44 -7.15 0.06 10.34
N PRO A 45 -7.29 0.70 11.52
CA PRO A 45 -6.68 2.00 11.81
C PRO A 45 -5.14 2.00 11.77
N ALA A 46 -4.50 0.86 12.03
CA ALA A 46 -3.05 0.71 11.87
C ALA A 46 -2.65 0.75 10.38
N VAL A 47 -3.37 0.01 9.54
CA VAL A 47 -3.15 -0.05 8.09
C VAL A 47 -3.41 1.31 7.43
N ALA A 48 -4.47 2.01 7.87
CA ALA A 48 -4.78 3.36 7.38
C ALA A 48 -3.64 4.35 7.64
N ARG A 49 -3.05 4.32 8.85
CA ARG A 49 -1.91 5.17 9.20
C ARG A 49 -0.68 4.83 8.37
N GLU A 50 -0.40 3.55 8.19
CA GLU A 50 0.74 3.08 7.42
C GLU A 50 0.63 3.46 5.94
N LEU A 51 -0.54 3.23 5.34
CA LEU A 51 -0.82 3.60 3.95
C LEU A 51 -0.62 5.11 3.74
N LYS A 52 -1.22 5.95 4.59
CA LYS A 52 -1.10 7.41 4.52
C LYS A 52 0.35 7.89 4.67
N ALA A 53 1.15 7.21 5.50
CA ALA A 53 2.57 7.52 5.66
C ALA A 53 3.41 7.13 4.43
N VAL A 54 3.04 6.06 3.71
CA VAL A 54 3.65 5.70 2.43
C VAL A 54 3.27 6.70 1.34
N GLU A 55 1.99 7.04 1.21
CA GLU A 55 1.47 8.01 0.24
C GLU A 55 2.11 9.41 0.40
N SER A 56 2.26 9.87 1.64
CA SER A 56 2.90 11.15 1.94
C SER A 56 4.37 11.17 1.49
N ARG A 57 5.09 10.05 1.65
CA ARG A 57 6.48 9.90 1.20
C ARG A 57 6.57 9.81 -0.33
N ILE A 58 5.61 9.16 -0.97
CA ILE A 58 5.49 9.12 -2.44
C ILE A 58 5.36 10.54 -3.01
N GLY A 59 4.50 11.38 -2.41
CA GLY A 59 4.35 12.78 -2.82
C GLY A 59 5.63 13.62 -2.67
N ALA A 60 6.41 13.37 -1.61
CA ALA A 60 7.64 14.10 -1.32
C ALA A 60 8.87 13.61 -2.12
N ALA A 61 8.91 12.33 -2.54
CA ALA A 61 10.11 11.67 -3.06
C ALA A 61 10.29 11.73 -4.60
N ALA A 62 9.71 12.73 -5.28
CA ALA A 62 9.64 12.82 -6.75
C ALA A 62 10.99 12.70 -7.52
N GLY A 63 12.14 12.76 -6.82
CA GLY A 63 13.48 12.71 -7.41
C GLY A 63 14.18 11.33 -7.45
N ALA A 64 13.94 10.42 -6.50
CA ALA A 64 14.85 9.29 -6.24
C ALA A 64 14.27 7.91 -6.61
N GLU A 65 15.06 7.08 -7.30
CA GLU A 65 14.66 5.74 -7.74
C GLU A 65 14.57 4.73 -6.58
N ASP A 66 15.45 4.83 -5.60
CA ASP A 66 15.41 3.99 -4.40
C ASP A 66 14.12 4.22 -3.59
N SER A 67 13.64 5.47 -3.57
CA SER A 67 12.38 5.82 -2.93
C SER A 67 11.16 5.19 -3.62
N LEU A 68 11.19 5.07 -4.95
CA LEU A 68 10.16 4.37 -5.71
C LEU A 68 10.12 2.88 -5.33
N LEU A 69 11.28 2.22 -5.31
CA LEU A 69 11.34 0.80 -4.97
C LEU A 69 10.93 0.54 -3.51
N ALA A 70 11.36 1.40 -2.59
CA ALA A 70 10.96 1.32 -1.19
C ALA A 70 9.44 1.48 -1.01
N ALA A 71 8.85 2.48 -1.68
CA ALA A 71 7.41 2.70 -1.65
C ALA A 71 6.63 1.51 -2.24
N ALA A 72 7.09 0.96 -3.37
CA ALA A 72 6.48 -0.21 -4.00
C ALA A 72 6.50 -1.44 -3.06
N ARG A 73 7.62 -1.69 -2.40
CA ARG A 73 7.75 -2.79 -1.43
C ARG A 73 6.80 -2.62 -0.24
N GLN A 74 6.67 -1.40 0.28
CA GLN A 74 5.78 -1.12 1.41
C GLN A 74 4.30 -1.20 1.03
N LEU A 75 3.90 -0.66 -0.12
CA LEU A 75 2.53 -0.85 -0.63
C LEU A 75 2.21 -2.34 -0.79
N HIS A 76 3.15 -3.11 -1.31
CA HIS A 76 2.99 -4.56 -1.45
C HIS A 76 2.84 -5.27 -0.10
N SER A 77 3.68 -4.97 0.90
CA SER A 77 3.57 -5.60 2.23
C SER A 77 2.28 -5.23 2.95
N ILE A 78 1.80 -3.99 2.80
CA ILE A 78 0.52 -3.53 3.35
C ILE A 78 -0.65 -4.29 2.73
N ALA A 79 -0.64 -4.45 1.40
CA ALA A 79 -1.68 -5.13 0.64
C ALA A 79 -1.66 -6.66 0.82
N TYR A 80 -0.46 -7.24 0.97
CA TYR A 80 -0.23 -8.69 1.06
C TYR A 80 0.68 -9.00 2.26
N PRO A 81 0.14 -8.93 3.50
CA PRO A 81 0.88 -9.31 4.68
C PRO A 81 1.22 -10.78 4.56
N VAL A 82 2.50 -11.11 4.72
CA VAL A 82 2.92 -12.50 4.84
C VAL A 82 2.20 -13.04 6.07
N ALA A 83 1.35 -14.04 5.87
CA ALA A 83 0.67 -14.70 6.98
C ALA A 83 1.75 -15.09 8.00
N PRO A 84 1.58 -14.78 9.29
CA PRO A 84 2.49 -15.29 10.30
C PRO A 84 2.47 -16.80 10.13
N GLN A 85 3.61 -17.36 9.77
CA GLN A 85 3.76 -18.78 9.58
C GLN A 85 3.39 -19.36 10.95
N ALA A 86 2.21 -19.97 11.03
CA ALA A 86 1.82 -20.70 12.21
C ALA A 86 2.91 -21.75 12.37
N SER A 87 3.88 -21.48 13.24
CA SER A 87 4.83 -22.47 13.71
C SER A 87 4.01 -23.44 14.56
N GLY A 88 3.22 -24.26 13.88
CA GLY A 88 2.67 -25.50 14.37
C GLY A 88 3.81 -26.51 14.36
N LYS A 89 4.67 -26.38 15.36
CA LYS A 89 5.55 -27.43 15.87
C LYS A 89 5.42 -27.23 17.38
N GLU A 90 4.55 -27.96 18.08
CA GLU A 90 4.55 -29.39 18.43
C GLU A 90 3.09 -29.81 18.81
N PRO A 91 2.65 -31.08 18.69
CA PRO A 91 3.07 -32.15 19.62
C PRO A 91 3.19 -33.57 19.02
N SER A 92 4.23 -34.30 19.43
CA SER A 92 4.20 -35.73 19.81
C SER A 92 5.52 -36.10 20.49
#